data_AF-A0A920SZR3-F1
#
_entry.id   AF-A0A920SZR3-F1
#
_cell.length_a   1.000
_cell.length_b   1.000
_cell.length_c   1.000
_cell.angle_alpha   90.00
_cell.angle_beta   90.00
_cell.angle_gamma   90.00
#
_symmetry.space_group_name_H-M   'P 1'
#
loop_
_entity.id
_entity.type
_entity.pdbx_description
1 polymer ?
#
loop_
_entity_poly.entity_id
_entity_poly.type
_entity_poly.pdbx_seq_one_letter_code
_entity_poly.pdbx_strand_id
1 'polypeptide(L)' 'MRISIIGQSAFGKSVLEALAKNNVDEIVGVFAPPTREGRPDDPISEAAQH' A
#
# COMPACT_ATOMS: atom_id res chain seq x y z
N MET A 1 1.50 7.94 14.47
CA MET A 1 2.69 8.55 13.81
C MET A 1 2.38 8.82 12.34
N ARG A 2 3.24 9.52 11.59
CA ARG A 2 3.11 9.65 10.13
C ARG A 2 3.97 8.61 9.42
N ILE A 3 3.37 7.76 8.60
CA ILE A 3 4.03 6.60 7.99
C ILE A 3 3.95 6.69 6.47
N SER A 4 5.09 6.49 5.80
CA SER A 4 5.15 6.20 4.37
C SER A 4 5.47 4.71 4.18
N ILE A 5 4.72 4.04 3.31
CA ILE A 5 4.92 2.62 3.03
C ILE A 5 5.55 2.47 1.65
N ILE A 6 6.71 1.82 1.60
CA ILE A 6 7.38 1.46 0.34
C ILE A 6 7.36 -0.07 0.27
N GLY A 7 6.56 -0.62 -0.62
CA GLY A 7 6.25 -2.05 -0.61
C GLY A 7 5.65 -2.54 -1.91
N GLN A 8 5.40 -3.85 -1.98
CA GLN A 8 4.86 -4.51 -3.17
C GLN A 8 4.11 -5.79 -2.79
N SER A 9 3.38 -6.34 -3.75
CA SER A 9 2.71 -7.64 -3.71
C SER A 9 1.68 -7.77 -2.58
N ALA A 10 1.18 -8.99 -2.38
CA ALA A 10 0.18 -9.28 -1.36
C ALA A 10 0.67 -8.97 0.06
N PHE A 11 1.97 -9.15 0.35
CA PHE A 11 2.52 -8.87 1.67
C PHE A 11 2.45 -7.38 2.02
N GLY A 12 2.83 -6.50 1.09
CA GLY A 12 2.74 -5.06 1.30
C GLY A 12 1.30 -4.60 1.56
N LYS A 13 0.35 -5.14 0.80
CA LYS A 13 -1.09 -4.93 1.02
C LYS A 13 -1.53 -5.33 2.43
N SER A 14 -1.16 -6.53 2.91
CA SER A 14 -1.56 -6.99 4.24
C SER A 14 -1.03 -6.10 5.37
N VAL A 15 0.19 -5.56 5.22
CA VAL A 15 0.75 -4.60 6.18
C VAL A 15 -0.01 -3.27 6.15
N LEU A 16 -0.28 -2.73 4.96
CA LEU A 16 -1.09 -1.52 4.78
C LEU A 16 -2.46 -1.65 5.45
N GLU A 17 -3.19 -2.73 5.18
CA GLU A 17 -4.51 -2.98 5.76
C GLU A 17 -4.49 -3.13 7.28
N ALA A 18 -3.45 -3.78 7.83
CA ALA A 18 -3.31 -3.94 9.27
C ALA A 18 -3.03 -2.59 9.96
N LEU A 19 -2.19 -1.75 9.37
CA LEU A 19 -1.88 -0.42 9.90
C LEU A 19 -3.09 0.51 9.81
N ALA A 20 -3.80 0.50 8.68
CA ALA A 20 -5.01 1.30 8.47
C ALA A 20 -6.13 0.94 9.47
N LYS A 21 -6.31 -0.35 9.80
CA LYS A 21 -7.31 -0.81 10.78
C LYS A 21 -7.03 -0.32 12.21
N ASN A 22 -5.77 -0.20 12.59
CA ASN A 22 -5.40 0.14 13.96
C ASN A 22 -5.65 1.63 14.27
N ASN A 23 -5.76 2.50 13.25
CA ASN A 23 -6.11 3.94 13.35
C ASN A 23 -5.26 4.77 14.36
N VAL A 24 -4.11 4.23 14.78
CA VAL A 24 -3.12 4.89 15.64
C VAL A 24 -2.12 5.68 14.79
N ASP A 25 -1.92 5.25 13.55
CA ASP A 25 -0.96 5.82 12.62
C ASP A 25 -1.63 6.39 11.36
N GLU A 26 -1.15 7.55 10.92
CA GLU A 26 -1.57 8.24 9.72
C GLU A 26 -0.65 7.80 8.57
N ILE A 27 -1.22 7.11 7.58
CA ILE A 27 -0.49 6.72 6.36
C ILE A 27 -0.54 7.91 5.41
N VAL A 28 0.62 8.52 5.16
CA VAL A 28 0.75 9.74 4.34
C VAL A 28 1.15 9.46 2.90
N GLY A 29 1.49 8.20 2.57
CA GLY A 29 1.81 7.80 1.22
C GLY A 29 2.17 6.32 1.09
N VAL A 30 1.87 5.74 -0.07
CA VAL A 30 2.23 4.38 -0.47
C VAL A 30 2.98 4.44 -1.80
N PHE A 31 4.15 3.81 -1.85
CA PHE A 31 5.02 3.77 -3.02
C PHE A 31 5.19 2.33 -3.48
N ALA A 32 4.45 1.98 -4.53
CA ALA A 32 4.48 0.68 -5.17
C ALA A 32 5.46 0.65 -6.36
N PRO A 33 5.84 -0.54 -6.86
CA PRO A 33 6.51 -0.65 -8.14
C PRO A 33 5.72 0.03 -9.26
N PRO A 34 6.39 0.52 -10.31
CA PRO A 34 5.72 1.17 -11.43
C PRO A 34 4.75 0.20 -12.12
N THR A 35 3.58 0.72 -12.47
CA THR A 35 2.60 0.01 -13.29
C THR A 35 3.19 -0.24 -14.68
N ARG A 36 2.81 -1.36 -15.31
CA ARG A 36 3.30 -1.76 -16.64
C ARG A 36 2.13 -2.12 -17.52
N GLU A 37 2.16 -1.65 -18.76
CA GLU A 37 1.13 -1.96 -19.74
C GLU A 37 1.00 -3.49 -19.93
N GLY A 38 -0.25 -3.98 -19.89
CA GLY A 38 -0.55 -5.41 -19.99
C GLY A 38 -0.31 -6.23 -18.71
N ARG A 39 0.01 -5.59 -17.57
CA ARG A 39 0.05 -6.24 -16.25
C ARG A 39 -0.93 -5.58 -15.28
N PRO A 40 -1.52 -6.36 -14.36
CA PRO A 40 -2.25 -5.80 -13.24
C PRO A 40 -1.37 -4.88 -12.41
N ASP A 41 -1.99 -3.91 -11.76
CA ASP A 41 -1.34 -3.05 -10.78
C ASP A 41 -0.87 -3.87 -9.57
N ASP A 42 0.11 -3.35 -8.84
CA ASP A 42 0.56 -4.04 -7.63
C ASP A 42 -0.55 -4.05 -6.57
N PRO A 43 -0.79 -5.17 -5.87
CA PRO A 43 -1.84 -5.26 -4.86
C PRO A 43 -1.79 -4.17 -3.78
N ILE A 44 -0.60 -3.65 -3.44
CA ILE A 44 -0.46 -2.56 -2.47
C ILE A 44 -0.94 -1.21 -3.04
N SER A 45 -0.79 -1.01 -4.35
CA SER A 45 -1.22 0.19 -5.06
C SER A 45 -2.74 0.23 -5.13
N GLU A 46 -3.37 -0.90 -5.48
CA GLU A 46 -4.84 -1.03 -5.47
C GLU A 46 -5.41 -0.81 -4.07
N ALA A 47 -4.79 -1.41 -3.05
CA ALA A 47 -5.25 -1.26 -1.66
C ALA A 47 -5.09 0.17 -1.11
N ALA A 48 -4.19 0.98 -1.67
CA ALA A 48 -3.98 2.37 -1.25
C ALA A 48 -4.98 3.35 -1.88
N GLN A 49 -5.73 2.94 -2.90
CA GLN A 49 -6.72 3.76 -3.59
C GLN A 49 -8.13 3.71 -2.95
N HIS A 50 -8.32 2.89 -1.91
CA HIS A 50 -9.60 2.62 -1.24
C HIS A 50 -9.51 2.91 0.26
#